data_AF-A0A1L8WG79-F1
#
_entry.id   AF-A0A1L8WG79-F1
#
_cell.length_a   1.000
_cell.length_b   1.000
_cell.length_c   1.000
_cell.angle_alpha   90.00
_cell.angle_beta   90.00
_cell.angle_gamma   90.00
#
_symmetry.space_group_name_H-M   'P 1'
#
loop_
_entity.id
_entity.type
_entity.pdbx_description
1 polymer ?
#
loop_
_entity_poly.entity_id
_entity_poly.type
_entity_poly.pdbx_seq_one_letter_code
_entity_poly.pdbx_strand_id
1 'polypeptide(L)' 'MIGENLHYYQTGRVVNYIPALAKVNPKQLEMAIYDLKKRQMIEFGDSRVCFVIEGMSKAPVLLLAIEDHKIELITSFK' A
#
# COMPACT_ATOMS: atom_id res chain seq x y z
N MET A 1 19.05 -6.73 -5.42
CA MET A 1 17.62 -6.50 -5.78
C MET A 1 16.87 -5.49 -4.91
N ILE A 2 16.60 -5.68 -3.61
CA ILE A 2 15.92 -4.63 -2.79
C ILE A 2 16.92 -3.70 -2.07
N GLY A 3 17.98 -4.25 -1.46
CA GLY A 3 19.03 -3.44 -0.84
C GLY A 3 19.76 -2.50 -1.81
N GLU A 4 19.87 -2.90 -3.08
CA GLU A 4 20.40 -2.06 -4.17
C GLU A 4 19.58 -0.78 -4.37
N ASN A 5 18.26 -0.82 -4.16
CA ASN A 5 17.38 0.33 -4.36
C ASN A 5 17.19 1.18 -3.11
N LEU A 6 17.67 0.72 -1.95
CA LEU A 6 17.44 1.43 -0.69
C LEU A 6 17.98 2.87 -0.75
N HIS A 7 19.12 3.09 -1.41
CA HIS A 7 19.76 4.42 -1.53
C HIS A 7 18.83 5.52 -2.09
N TYR A 8 17.79 5.16 -2.86
CA TYR A 8 16.82 6.12 -3.38
C TYR A 8 15.97 6.80 -2.28
N TYR A 9 15.99 6.33 -1.02
CA TYR A 9 15.33 7.06 0.06
C TYR A 9 15.81 8.52 0.19
N GLN A 10 17.03 8.81 -0.27
CA GLN A 10 17.66 10.13 -0.21
C GLN A 10 17.03 11.15 -1.17
N THR A 11 16.38 10.69 -2.24
CA THR A 11 15.76 11.56 -3.25
C THR A 11 14.28 11.82 -2.97
N GLY A 12 13.65 11.01 -2.10
CA GLY A 12 12.27 11.16 -1.65
C GLY A 12 12.14 11.92 -0.33
N ARG A 13 10.89 12.18 0.06
CA ARG A 13 10.55 12.76 1.37
C ARG A 13 9.29 12.10 1.92
N VAL A 14 9.33 11.73 3.20
CA VAL A 14 8.15 11.27 3.94
C VAL A 14 7.14 12.41 4.04
N VAL A 15 5.88 12.10 3.77
CA VAL A 15 4.77 13.04 3.86
C VAL A 15 4.66 13.61 5.27
N ASN A 16 4.52 14.93 5.40
CA ASN A 16 4.56 15.61 6.69
C ASN A 16 3.35 16.51 6.99
N TYR A 17 2.35 16.59 6.11
CA TYR A 17 1.12 17.37 6.38
C TYR A 17 0.19 16.68 7.40
N ILE A 18 0.30 15.35 7.58
CA ILE A 18 -0.31 14.60 8.68
C ILE A 18 0.80 14.24 9.69
N PRO A 19 0.74 14.72 10.96
CA PRO A 19 1.81 14.54 11.93
C PRO A 19 2.18 13.09 12.25
N ALA A 20 1.22 12.16 12.18
CA ALA A 20 1.49 10.74 12.40
C ALA A 20 2.35 10.12 11.28
N LEU A 21 2.17 10.57 10.03
CA LEU A 21 2.92 10.07 8.87
C LEU A 21 4.36 10.59 8.85
N ALA A 22 4.59 11.79 9.40
CA ALA A 22 5.92 12.39 9.48
C ALA A 22 6.92 11.55 10.31
N LYS A 23 6.43 10.61 11.13
CA LYS A 23 7.24 9.74 12.00
C LYS A 23 7.72 8.46 11.31
N VAL A 24 7.28 8.19 10.08
CA VAL A 24 7.67 6.99 9.33
C VAL A 24 9.17 7.02 9.02
N ASN A 25 9.85 5.88 9.18
CA ASN A 25 11.26 5.76 8.88
C ASN A 25 11.47 5.80 7.35
N PRO A 26 12.17 6.80 6.78
CA PRO A 26 12.38 6.90 5.34
C PRO A 26 13.21 5.73 4.76
N LYS A 27 13.96 5.02 5.60
CA LYS A 27 14.76 3.85 5.19
C LYS A 27 13.96 2.54 5.25
N GLN A 28 12.69 2.58 5.64
CA GLN A 28 11.84 1.40 5.66
C GLN A 28 11.43 1.05 4.22
N LEU A 29 11.87 -0.11 3.74
CA LEU A 29 11.54 -0.65 2.42
C LEU A 29 11.34 -2.16 2.53
N GLU A 30 10.10 -2.59 2.36
CA GLU A 30 9.64 -3.95 2.61
C GLU A 30 8.80 -4.43 1.43
N MET A 31 8.76 -5.75 1.21
CA MET A 31 7.96 -6.34 0.13
C MET A 31 7.52 -7.74 0.52
N ALA A 32 6.25 -8.05 0.27
CA ALA A 32 5.72 -9.40 0.30
C ALA A 32 5.08 -9.71 -1.06
N ILE A 33 5.42 -10.87 -1.63
CA ILE A 33 4.88 -11.37 -2.89
C ILE A 33 4.17 -12.68 -2.59
N TYR A 34 2.90 -12.78 -2.97
CA TYR A 34 2.14 -14.02 -2.84
C TYR A 34 1.98 -14.71 -4.20
N ASP A 35 2.57 -15.90 -4.34
CA ASP A 35 2.44 -16.73 -5.54
C ASP A 35 1.15 -17.55 -5.45
N LEU A 36 0.18 -17.24 -6.30
CA LEU A 36 -1.14 -17.90 -6.34
C LEU A 36 -1.06 -19.38 -6.77
N LYS A 37 -0.09 -19.75 -7.61
CA LYS A 37 0.06 -21.13 -8.11
C LYS A 37 0.66 -22.02 -7.03
N LYS A 38 1.70 -21.53 -6.38
CA LYS A 38 2.42 -22.25 -5.32
C LYS A 38 1.78 -22.09 -3.94
N ARG A 39 0.83 -21.15 -3.79
CA ARG A 39 0.21 -20.76 -2.52
C ARG A 39 1.25 -20.43 -1.45
N GLN A 40 2.28 -19.70 -1.84
CA GLN A 40 3.41 -19.39 -0.98
C GLN A 40 3.66 -17.89 -0.96
N MET A 41 4.10 -17.40 0.20
CA MET A 41 4.56 -16.03 0.38
C MET A 41 6.08 -15.97 0.27
N ILE A 42 6.59 -14.95 -0.40
CA ILE A 42 8.00 -14.60 -0.49
C ILE A 42 8.13 -13.20 0.12
N GLU A 43 8.91 -13.07 1.18
CA GLU A 43 9.02 -11.83 1.95
C GLU A 43 10.46 -11.28 1.91
N PHE A 44 10.57 -9.95 1.94
CA PHE A 44 11.83 -9.22 2.00
C PHE A 44 11.71 -8.02 2.94
N GLY A 45 12.70 -7.83 3.81
CA GLY A 45 12.64 -6.85 4.90
C GLY A 45 11.74 -7.32 6.05
N ASP A 46 11.29 -6.39 6.89
CA ASP A 46 10.27 -6.66 7.91
C ASP A 46 8.86 -6.38 7.36
N SER A 47 8.38 -7.24 6.45
CA SER A 47 7.05 -7.16 5.82
C SER A 47 5.86 -7.14 6.79
N ARG A 48 6.10 -7.28 8.09
CA ARG A 48 5.08 -7.30 9.14
C ARG A 48 4.87 -5.95 9.81
N VAL A 49 5.65 -4.93 9.48
CA VAL A 49 5.42 -3.58 9.98
C VAL A 49 4.10 -3.03 9.45
N CYS A 50 3.18 -2.70 10.35
CA CYS A 50 1.90 -2.10 9.96
C CYS A 50 2.08 -0.65 9.50
N PHE A 51 1.35 -0.27 8.46
CA PHE A 51 1.28 1.09 7.95
C PHE A 51 -0.16 1.45 7.57
N VAL A 52 -0.43 2.75 7.42
CA VAL A 52 -1.73 3.25 6.98
C VAL A 52 -1.95 2.95 5.50
N ILE A 53 -3.08 2.35 5.15
CA ILE A 53 -3.36 1.90 3.77
C ILE A 53 -3.59 3.08 2.78
N GLU A 54 -3.91 4.27 3.27
CA GLU A 54 -4.04 5.52 2.50
C GLU A 54 -4.88 5.35 1.22
N GLY A 55 -4.42 5.87 0.08
CA GLY A 55 -5.12 5.80 -1.20
C GLY A 55 -5.40 4.37 -1.70
N MET A 56 -4.66 3.37 -1.21
CA MET A 56 -4.91 1.97 -1.59
C MET A 56 -6.25 1.45 -1.05
N SER A 57 -6.80 2.06 0.01
CA SER A 57 -8.13 1.69 0.55
C SER A 57 -9.29 1.97 -0.41
N LYS A 58 -9.10 2.86 -1.40
CA LYS A 58 -10.17 3.23 -2.34
C LYS A 58 -10.65 2.04 -3.16
N ALA A 59 -9.74 1.14 -3.55
CA ALA A 59 -10.11 -0.05 -4.32
C ALA A 59 -11.03 -1.01 -3.55
N PRO A 60 -10.69 -1.51 -2.34
CA PRO A 60 -11.58 -2.37 -1.59
C PRO A 60 -12.88 -1.68 -1.16
N VAL A 61 -12.86 -0.38 -0.85
CA VAL A 61 -14.09 0.39 -0.55
C VAL A 61 -15.00 0.49 -1.77
N LEU A 62 -14.44 0.72 -2.97
CA LEU A 62 -15.21 0.74 -4.21
C LEU A 62 -15.82 -0.63 -4.52
N LEU A 63 -15.05 -1.71 -4.35
CA LEU A 63 -15.56 -3.08 -4.53
C LEU A 63 -16.72 -3.35 -3.59
N LEU A 64 -16.60 -3.00 -2.31
CA LEU A 64 -17.68 -3.13 -1.34
C LEU A 64 -18.92 -2.32 -1.74
N ALA A 65 -18.74 -1.07 -2.19
CA ALA A 65 -19.86 -0.25 -2.66
C ALA A 65 -20.57 -0.85 -3.91
N ILE A 66 -19.83 -1.53 -4.79
CA ILE A 66 -20.39 -2.25 -5.94
C ILE A 66 -21.07 -3.57 -5.53
N GLU A 67 -20.66 -4.19 -4.42
CA GLU A 67 -21.37 -5.34 -3.88
C GLU A 67 -22.68 -4.92 -3.20
N ASP A 68 -22.68 -3.80 -2.46
CA ASP A 68 -23.83 -3.27 -1.74
C ASP A 68 -24.84 -2.55 -2.66
N HIS A 69 -24.37 -2.04 -3.80
CA HIS A 69 -25.17 -1.26 -4.75
C HIS A 69 -24.90 -1.66 -6.18
N LYS A 70 -25.85 -1.43 -7.08
CA LYS A 70 -25.63 -1.70 -8.50
C LYS A 70 -24.51 -0.81 -9.07
N ILE A 71 -23.65 -1.37 -9.90
CA ILE A 71 -22.51 -0.67 -10.49
C ILE A 71 -22.92 0.60 -11.26
N GLU A 72 -24.12 0.61 -11.86
CA GLU A 72 -24.65 1.77 -12.59
C GLU A 72 -24.91 2.96 -11.66
N LEU A 73 -25.33 2.69 -10.41
CA LEU A 73 -25.51 3.74 -9.41
C LEU A 73 -24.16 4.34 -9.02
N ILE A 74 -23.17 3.49 -8.73
CA ILE A 74 -21.83 3.93 -8.31
C ILE A 74 -21.08 4.67 -9.43
N THR A 75 -21.27 4.28 -10.69
CA THR A 75 -20.65 4.94 -11.86
C THR A 75 -21.40 6.17 -12.35
N SER A 76 -22.59 6.45 -11.83
CA SER A 76 -23.38 7.64 -12.19
C SER A 76 -22.95 8.92 -11.47
N PHE A 77 -22.17 8.79 -10.38
CA PHE A 77 -21.57 9.92 -9.68
C PHE A 77 -20.46 10.51 -10.57
N LYS A 78 -20.77 11.63 -11.23
CA LYS A 78 -19.82 12.46 -11.98
C LYS A 78 -19.07 13.42 -11.07
#